data_AF-A0A970EE34-F1
#
_entry.id   AF-A0A970EE34-F1
#
_cell.length_a   1.000
_cell.length_b   1.000
_cell.length_c   1.000
_cell.angle_alpha   90.00
_cell.angle_beta   90.00
_cell.angle_gamma   90.00
#
_symmetry.space_group_name_H-M   'P 1'
#
loop_
_entity.id
_entity.type
_entity.pdbx_description
1 polymer ?
#
loop_
_entity_poly.entity_id
_entity_poly.type
_entity_poly.pdbx_seq_one_letter_code
_entity_poly.pdbx_strand_id
1 'polypeptide(L)' 'MKFGFRKPSIKKSIAARTSYKRFIRHNLGIKAPKGLGLITNPKKAVYNKVYRRTTKSIFDIFKLFK' A
#
# COMPACT_ATOMS: atom_id res chain seq x y z
N MET A 1 3.23 -14.60 -6.09
CA MET A 1 2.09 -13.81 -5.54
C MET A 1 1.46 -14.61 -4.42
N LYS A 2 0.92 -13.96 -3.38
CA LYS A 2 0.16 -14.64 -2.31
C LYS A 2 -1.32 -14.30 -2.49
N PHE A 3 -2.20 -15.30 -2.37
CA PHE A 3 -3.66 -15.12 -2.41
C PHE A 3 -4.23 -15.14 -0.98
N GLY A 4 -5.31 -14.40 -0.74
CA GLY A 4 -5.99 -14.37 0.56
C GLY A 4 -5.53 -13.24 1.51
N PHE A 5 -5.47 -13.52 2.81
CA PHE A 5 -5.25 -12.49 3.83
C PHE A 5 -3.81 -11.98 3.90
N ARG A 6 -3.67 -10.66 4.00
CA ARG A 6 -2.40 -10.02 4.35
C ARG A 6 -2.09 -10.27 5.81
N LYS A 7 -0.83 -10.65 6.11
CA LYS A 7 -0.34 -10.76 7.49
C LYS A 7 -0.19 -9.34 8.08
N PRO A 8 -0.96 -8.97 9.11
CA PRO A 8 -0.75 -7.70 9.80
C PRO A 8 0.57 -7.76 10.58
N SER A 9 1.23 -6.61 10.73
CA SER A 9 2.45 -6.51 11.54
C SER A 9 2.53 -5.15 12.22
N ILE A 10 2.46 -5.15 13.55
CA ILE A 10 2.42 -3.93 14.38
C ILE A 10 3.71 -3.12 14.21
N LYS A 11 4.88 -3.78 14.29
CA LYS A 11 6.19 -3.13 14.10
C LYS A 11 6.27 -2.34 12.78
N LYS A 12 5.86 -2.94 11.66
CA LYS A 12 5.89 -2.24 10.35
C LYS A 12 4.86 -1.12 10.27
N SER A 13 3.72 -1.25 10.96
CA SER A 13 2.70 -0.19 11.02
C SER A 13 3.25 1.05 11.73
N ILE A 14 3.86 0.87 12.91
CA ILE A 14 4.47 1.97 13.68
C ILE A 14 5.63 2.58 12.91
N ALA A 15 6.54 1.76 12.37
CA ALA A 15 7.67 2.24 11.58
C ALA A 15 7.24 3.02 10.33
N ALA A 16 6.12 2.64 9.70
CA ALA A 16 5.59 3.39 8.58
C ALA A 16 5.06 4.76 9.00
N ARG A 17 4.49 4.90 10.21
CA ARG A 17 3.95 6.17 10.72
C ARG A 17 5.05 7.15 11.14
N THR A 18 6.14 6.65 11.75
CA THR A 18 7.23 7.49 12.27
C THR A 18 8.37 7.73 11.28
N SER A 19 8.29 7.18 10.05
CA SER A 19 9.38 7.32 9.07
C SER A 19 9.44 8.71 8.44
N TYR A 20 10.55 9.43 8.69
CA TYR A 20 10.84 10.74 8.11
C TYR A 20 10.84 10.76 6.57
N LYS A 21 11.50 9.77 5.93
CA LYS A 21 11.50 9.64 4.46
C LYS A 21 10.10 9.51 3.87
N ARG A 22 9.19 8.81 4.57
CA ARG A 22 7.80 8.69 4.13
C ARG A 22 7.05 10.01 4.31
N PHE A 23 7.24 10.67 5.45
CA PHE A 23 6.62 11.97 5.73
C PHE A 23 6.96 12.97 4.61
N ILE A 24 8.24 13.15 4.32
CA ILE A 24 8.69 14.04 3.23
C ILE A 24 8.04 13.66 1.90
N ARG A 25 8.15 12.40 1.49
CA ARG A 25 7.66 11.96 0.17
C ARG A 25 6.15 12.14 0.02
N HIS A 26 5.38 11.88 1.08
CA HIS A 26 3.91 11.88 0.99
C HIS A 26 3.25 13.20 1.37
N ASN A 27 3.85 14.00 2.27
CA ASN A 27 3.27 15.25 2.76
C ASN A 27 3.87 16.48 2.08
N LEU A 28 5.16 16.46 1.71
CA LEU A 28 5.81 17.58 1.02
C LEU A 28 5.67 17.52 -0.52
N GLY A 29 4.77 16.66 -1.04
CA GLY A 29 4.42 16.67 -2.46
C GLY A 29 5.45 16.07 -3.44
N ILE A 30 6.56 15.50 -2.96
CA ILE A 30 7.64 14.93 -3.81
C ILE A 30 7.21 13.62 -4.53
N LYS A 31 6.00 13.13 -4.28
CA LYS A 31 5.49 11.91 -4.89
C LYS A 31 4.94 12.17 -6.29
N ALA A 32 5.25 11.27 -7.23
CA ALA A 32 4.62 11.27 -8.54
C ALA A 32 3.08 11.28 -8.45
N PRO A 33 2.39 12.06 -9.30
CA PRO A 33 0.94 12.15 -9.32
C PRO A 33 0.27 10.81 -9.59
N LYS A 34 -0.99 10.68 -9.16
CA LYS A 34 -1.80 9.48 -9.36
C LYS A 34 -1.94 9.24 -10.87
N GLY A 35 -1.73 8.00 -11.32
CA GLY A 35 -1.84 7.61 -12.74
C GLY A 35 -0.50 7.36 -13.43
N LEU A 36 0.58 8.04 -13.02
CA LEU A 36 1.92 7.87 -13.62
C LEU A 36 2.62 6.55 -13.28
N GLY A 37 1.97 5.65 -12.54
CA GLY A 37 2.55 4.35 -12.17
C GLY A 37 2.87 3.47 -13.38
N LEU A 38 2.05 3.53 -14.43
CA LEU A 38 2.31 2.77 -15.66
C LEU A 38 3.49 3.32 -16.46
N ILE A 39 3.71 4.63 -16.44
CA ILE A 39 4.82 5.29 -17.15
C ILE A 39 6.13 5.13 -16.38
N THR A 40 6.10 5.34 -15.06
CA THR A 40 7.31 5.27 -14.22
C THR A 40 7.79 3.84 -13.95
N ASN A 41 6.87 2.90 -13.74
CA ASN A 41 7.20 1.49 -13.54
C ASN A 41 6.01 0.55 -13.87
N PRO A 42 5.84 0.17 -15.15
CA PRO A 42 4.67 -0.59 -15.60
C PRO A 42 4.55 -1.96 -14.92
N LYS A 43 5.66 -2.70 -14.82
CA LYS A 43 5.70 -4.05 -14.20
C LYS A 43 5.19 -4.00 -12.76
N LYS A 44 5.67 -3.05 -11.97
CA LYS A 44 5.27 -2.89 -10.56
C LYS A 44 3.83 -2.41 -10.44
N ALA A 45 3.38 -1.52 -11.33
CA ALA A 45 2.00 -1.04 -11.34
C ALA A 45 1.01 -2.18 -11.59
N VAL A 46 1.28 -3.03 -12.60
CA VAL A 46 0.46 -4.21 -12.90
C VAL A 46 0.48 -5.21 -11.74
N TYR A 47 1.67 -5.54 -11.21
CA TYR A 47 1.80 -6.45 -10.07
C TYR A 47 0.97 -5.98 -8.86
N ASN A 48 1.10 -4.70 -8.48
CA ASN A 48 0.37 -4.13 -7.34
C ASN A 48 -1.15 -4.11 -7.59
N LYS A 49 -1.59 -3.89 -8.84
CA LYS A 49 -3.01 -3.93 -9.21
C LYS A 49 -3.59 -5.32 -8.99
N VAL A 50 -2.90 -6.36 -9.46
CA VAL A 50 -3.33 -7.76 -9.27
C VAL A 50 -3.26 -8.14 -7.79
N TYR A 51 -2.15 -7.85 -7.09
CA TYR A 51 -2.00 -8.12 -5.66
C TYR A 51 -3.10 -7.47 -4.82
N ARG A 52 -3.50 -6.23 -5.12
CA ARG A 52 -4.57 -5.55 -4.39
C ARG A 52 -5.95 -6.18 -4.62
N ARG A 53 -6.19 -6.76 -5.81
CA ARG A 53 -7.45 -7.46 -6.14
C ARG A 53 -7.53 -8.83 -5.48
N THR A 54 -6.41 -9.54 -5.43
CA THR A 54 -6.36 -10.94 -4.97
C THR A 54 -6.06 -11.11 -3.47
N THR A 55 -5.74 -10.01 -2.77
CA THR A 55 -5.50 -10.03 -1.31
C THR A 55 -6.43 -9.11 -0.54
N LYS A 56 -6.94 -9.60 0.59
CA LYS A 56 -7.80 -8.86 1.53
C LYS A 56 -7.04 -8.57 2.82
N SER A 57 -7.33 -7.45 3.48
CA SER A 57 -6.79 -7.17 4.82
C SER A 57 -7.72 -7.74 5.88
N ILE A 58 -7.17 -8.23 6.98
CA ILE A 58 -7.97 -8.62 8.16
C ILE A 58 -8.73 -7.40 8.71
N PHE A 59 -8.14 -6.20 8.59
CA PHE A 59 -8.79 -4.94 8.96
C PHE A 59 -9.95 -4.53 8.06
N ASP A 60 -10.09 -5.11 6.87
CA ASP A 60 -11.24 -4.84 5.99
C ASP A 60 -12.50 -5.56 6.51
N ILE A 61 -12.34 -6.67 7.26
CA ILE A 61 -13.46 -7.38 7.91
C ILE A 61 -14.07 -6.51 9.02
N PHE A 62 -13.25 -5.86 9.84
CA PHE A 62 -13.72 -4.97 10.90
C PHE A 62 -14.48 -3.73 10.38
N LYS A 63 -14.29 -3.35 9.10
CA LYS A 63 -15.10 -2.29 8.47
C LYS A 63 -16.48 -2.76 8.03
N LEU A 64 -16.71 -4.07 7.90
CA LEU A 64 -18.00 -4.64 7.51
C LEU A 64 -18.99 -4.70 8.68
N PHE A 65 -18.47 -4.72 9.91
CA PHE A 65 -19.24 -4.74 11.16
C PHE A 65 -19.46 -3.35 11.77
N LYS A 66 -19.15 -2.28 11.03
CA LYS A 66 -19.41 -0.89 11.40
C LYS A 66 -20.43 -0.32 10.43
#